data_AF-A0A914XZQ6-F1
#
_entry.id   AF-A0A914XZQ6-F1
#
_cell.length_a   1.000
_cell.length_b   1.000
_cell.length_c   1.000
_cell.angle_alpha   90.00
_cell.angle_beta   90.00
_cell.angle_gamma   90.00
#
_symmetry.space_group_name_H-M   'P 1'
#
loop_
_entity.id
_entity.type
_entity.pdbx_description
1 polymer ?
#
loop_
_entity_poly.entity_id
_entity_poly.type
_entity_poly.pdbx_seq_one_letter_code
_entity_poly.pdbx_strand_id
1 'polypeptide(L)' 'MRKQGVAVKGKFLCGLHPALANSTKVRIVDIDTGPDPDDTLDEKFVDASGGYSLNGYTRELTNIDPGKILFLLNLLI' A
#
# COMPACT_ATOMS: atom_id res chain seq x y z
N MET A 1 4.72 -2.65 22.03
CA MET A 1 4.35 -2.59 20.61
C MET A 1 4.87 -3.82 19.88
N ARG A 2 3.96 -4.58 19.26
CA ARG A 2 4.24 -5.87 18.60
C ARG A 2 4.49 -5.63 17.12
N LYS A 3 5.53 -6.26 16.57
CA LYS A 3 5.82 -6.19 15.13
C LYS A 3 4.76 -6.98 14.36
N GLN A 4 4.10 -6.31 13.43
CA GLN A 4 3.07 -6.87 12.56
C GLN A 4 3.30 -6.37 11.14
N GLY A 5 2.87 -7.13 10.13
CA GLY A 5 3.10 -6.74 8.75
C GLY A 5 2.15 -7.40 7.78
N VAL A 6 2.05 -6.79 6.62
CA VAL A 6 1.16 -7.19 5.53
C VAL A 6 1.92 -7.08 4.22
N ALA A 7 1.73 -8.06 3.35
CA ALA A 7 2.28 -8.09 2.01
C ALA A 7 1.17 -8.24 0.97
N VAL A 8 1.30 -7.51 -0.13
CA VAL A 8 0.32 -7.49 -1.22
C VAL A 8 1.05 -7.51 -2.56
N LYS A 9 0.54 -8.29 -3.49
CA LYS A 9 1.03 -8.35 -4.86
C LYS A 9 -0.15 -8.25 -5.82
N GLY A 10 0.00 -7.47 -6.88
CA GLY A 10 -1.07 -7.25 -7.84
C GLY A 10 -0.61 -6.61 -9.14
N LYS A 11 -1.59 -6.26 -9.97
CA LYS A 11 -1.41 -5.44 -11.17
C LYS A 11 -2.41 -4.30 -11.16
N PHE A 12 -1.95 -3.10 -11.47
CA PHE A 12 -2.77 -1.91 -11.61
C PHE A 12 -2.98 -1.58 -13.08
N LEU A 13 -4.24 -1.43 -13.49
CA LEU A 13 -4.66 -1.25 -14.88
C LEU A 13 -5.48 0.03 -15.02
N CYS A 14 -5.29 0.75 -16.13
CA CYS A 14 -6.16 1.83 -16.59
C CYS A 14 -6.97 1.32 -17.80
N GLY A 15 -8.20 0.88 -17.54
CA GLY A 15 -8.98 0.13 -18.53
C GLY A 15 -8.31 -1.20 -18.87
N LEU A 16 -7.95 -1.39 -20.14
CA LEU A 16 -7.26 -2.59 -20.62
C LEU A 16 -5.73 -2.45 -20.64
N HIS A 17 -5.19 -1.27 -20.32
CA HIS A 17 -3.76 -1.00 -20.37
C HIS A 17 -3.13 -1.06 -18.98
N PRO A 18 -1.90 -1.56 -18.84
CA PRO A 18 -1.13 -1.37 -17.63
C PRO A 18 -1.03 0.10 -17.24
N ALA A 19 -1.09 0.38 -15.95
CA ALA A 19 -0.81 1.72 -15.47
C ALA A 19 0.62 2.15 -15.79
N LEU A 20 0.81 3.45 -16.00
CA LEU A 20 2.10 4.00 -16.40
C LEU A 20 3.13 3.80 -15.28
N ALA A 21 4.21 3.09 -15.62
CA ALA A 21 5.36 2.93 -14.75
C ALA A 21 5.95 4.30 -14.38
N ASN A 22 6.57 4.40 -13.20
CA ASN A 22 7.22 5.61 -12.67
C ASN A 22 6.31 6.85 -12.44
N SER A 23 5.03 6.78 -12.78
CA SER A 23 4.02 7.83 -12.52
C SER A 23 2.85 7.33 -11.66
N THR A 24 2.72 6.02 -11.53
CA THR A 24 1.74 5.39 -10.64
C THR A 24 2.44 4.81 -9.42
N LYS A 25 2.09 5.34 -8.25
CA LYS A 25 2.62 4.92 -6.96
C LYS A 25 1.54 4.23 -6.14
N VAL A 26 1.86 3.07 -5.60
CA VAL A 26 1.01 2.26 -4.71
C VAL A 26 1.61 2.21 -3.32
N ARG A 27 0.76 2.32 -2.29
CA ARG A 27 1.20 2.23 -0.89
C ARG A 27 0.22 1.43 -0.03
N ILE A 28 0.75 0.79 1.01
CA ILE A 28 -0.04 0.19 2.10
C ILE A 28 -0.08 1.23 3.22
N VAL A 29 -1.28 1.67 3.59
CA VAL A 29 -1.49 2.54 4.76
C VAL A 29 -2.32 1.80 5.77
N ASP A 30 -1.83 1.70 7.01
CA ASP A 30 -2.64 1.33 8.16
C ASP A 30 -3.38 2.58 8.64
N ILE A 31 -4.70 2.49 8.73
CA ILE A 31 -5.53 3.62 9.18
C ILE A 31 -6.04 3.28 10.57
N ASP A 32 -5.54 4.03 11.55
CA ASP A 32 -5.78 3.76 12.94
C ASP A 32 -6.94 4.60 13.48
N THR A 33 -7.78 3.97 14.30
CA THR A 33 -8.84 4.68 15.06
C THR A 33 -8.46 4.84 16.53
N GLY A 34 -7.27 4.41 16.91
CA GLY A 34 -6.74 4.42 18.27
C GLY A 34 -5.78 5.58 18.54
N PRO A 35 -4.96 5.50 19.60
CA PRO A 35 -3.96 6.52 19.92
C PRO A 35 -2.71 6.46 19.03
N ASP A 36 -2.53 5.36 18.28
CA ASP A 36 -1.43 5.18 17.34
C ASP A 36 -1.74 5.97 16.05
N PRO A 37 -0.73 6.65 15.44
CA PRO A 37 -0.92 7.43 14.22
C PRO A 37 -0.96 6.54 12.97
N ASP A 38 -1.67 6.99 11.93
CA ASP A 38 -1.69 6.30 10.62
C ASP A 38 -0.27 6.07 10.06
N ASP A 39 0.02 4.83 9.70
CA ASP A 39 1.35 4.39 9.27
C ASP A 39 1.38 4.00 7.78
N THR A 40 2.37 4.50 7.03
CA THR A 40 2.68 3.97 5.70
C THR A 40 3.66 2.80 5.81
N LEU A 41 3.19 1.58 5.52
CA LEU A 41 3.96 0.35 5.76
C LEU A 41 4.96 0.04 4.63
N ASP A 42 4.59 0.28 3.38
CA ASP A 42 5.46 0.17 2.20
C ASP A 42 4.86 1.00 1.05
N GLU A 43 5.71 1.50 0.16
CA GLU A 43 5.34 2.34 -0.98
C GLU A 43 6.28 2.10 -2.17
N LYS A 44 5.72 1.82 -3.34
CA LYS A 44 6.49 1.58 -4.58
C LYS A 44 5.78 2.12 -5.80
N PHE A 45 6.56 2.37 -6.86
CA PHE A 45 6.00 2.55 -8.19
C PHE A 45 5.64 1.20 -8.82
N VAL A 46 4.61 1.20 -9.65
CA VAL A 46 4.29 0.03 -10.49
C VAL A 46 5.35 -0.15 -11.57
N ASP A 47 5.58 -1.40 -11.98
CA ASP A 47 6.47 -1.74 -13.08
C ASP A 47 5.83 -1.50 -14.46
N ALA A 48 6.59 -1.73 -15.54
CA ALA A 48 6.13 -1.55 -16.92
C ALA A 48 4.93 -2.44 -17.32
N SER A 49 4.65 -3.51 -16.57
CA SER A 49 3.49 -4.38 -16.74
C SER A 49 2.30 -3.99 -15.86
N GLY A 50 2.41 -2.87 -15.12
CA GLY A 50 1.48 -2.43 -14.09
C GLY A 50 1.60 -3.26 -12.80
N GLY A 51 2.59 -4.15 -12.72
CA GLY A 51 2.81 -5.04 -11.58
C GLY A 51 3.36 -4.30 -10.38
N TYR A 52 3.00 -4.77 -9.19
CA TYR A 52 3.55 -4.29 -7.93
C TYR A 52 3.60 -5.38 -6.86
N SER A 53 4.55 -5.24 -5.94
CA SER A 53 4.67 -6.10 -4.75
C SER A 53 5.13 -5.26 -3.56
N LEU A 54 4.25 -5.10 -2.60
CA LEU A 54 4.47 -4.37 -1.35
C LEU A 54 4.63 -5.39 -0.20
N ASN A 55 5.55 -5.11 0.72
CA ASN A 55 5.79 -5.90 1.91
C ASN A 55 6.18 -4.96 3.04
N GLY A 56 5.18 -4.53 3.80
CA GLY A 56 5.31 -3.52 4.84
C GLY A 56 5.09 -4.10 6.23
N TYR A 57 5.66 -3.42 7.23
CA TYR A 57 5.46 -3.76 8.63
C TYR A 57 5.52 -2.50 9.49
N THR A 58 4.85 -2.54 10.64
CA THR A 58 4.95 -1.52 11.67
C THR A 58 4.97 -2.18 13.07
N ARG A 59 5.07 -1.36 14.11
CA ARG A 59 5.02 -1.75 15.51
C ARG A 59 3.78 -1.14 16.15
N GLU A 60 2.68 -1.85 16.04
CA GLU A 60 1.41 -1.43 16.66
C GLU A 60 1.34 -1.73 18.16
N LEU A 61 0.62 -0.88 18.90
CA LEU A 61 0.12 -1.24 20.23
C LEU A 61 -1.04 -2.23 20.10
N THR A 62 -1.90 -2.06 19.09
CA THR A 62 -3.04 -2.93 18.79
C THR A 62 -2.79 -3.86 17.59
N ASN A 63 -3.82 -4.45 16.99
CA ASN A 63 -3.66 -5.25 15.78
C ASN A 63 -3.71 -4.33 14.57
N ILE A 64 -2.92 -4.62 13.51
CA ILE A 64 -3.17 -4.03 12.19
C ILE A 64 -4.60 -4.36 11.79
N ASP A 65 -5.38 -3.37 11.36
CA ASP A 65 -6.79 -3.54 10.98
C ASP A 65 -6.89 -3.92 9.50
N PRO A 66 -7.13 -5.21 9.14
CA PRO A 66 -7.11 -5.63 7.73
C PRO A 66 -8.19 -4.97 6.87
N GLY A 67 -9.31 -4.53 7.48
CA GLY A 67 -10.38 -3.80 6.80
C GLY A 67 -10.09 -2.31 6.56
N LYS A 68 -9.01 -1.79 7.16
CA LYS A 68 -8.62 -0.37 7.08
C LYS A 68 -7.31 -0.15 6.34
N ILE A 69 -6.77 -1.20 5.72
CA ILE A 69 -5.62 -1.08 4.84
C ILE A 69 -6.05 -0.33 3.57
N LEU A 70 -5.61 0.92 3.46
CA LEU A 70 -5.92 1.74 2.29
C LEU A 70 -4.79 1.66 1.25
N PHE A 71 -5.16 1.26 0.03
CA PHE A 71 -4.29 1.30 -1.13
C PHE A 71 -4.44 2.64 -1.84
N LEU A 72 -3.56 3.59 -1.55
CA LEU A 72 -3.55 4.86 -2.26
C LEU A 72 -2.78 4.75 -3.56
N LEU A 73 -3.42 5.27 -4.62
CA LEU A 73 -2.92 5.37 -5.98
C LEU A 73 -2.83 6.85 -6.33
N ASN A 74 -1.62 7.40 -6.28
CA ASN A 74 -1.40 8.71 -6.88
C ASN A 74 -1.18 8.50 -8.38
N LEU A 75 -2.18 8.88 -9.16
CA LEU A 75 -2.11 9.01 -10.60
C LEU A 75 -1.65 10.44 -10.89
N LEU A 76 -0.34 10.67 -11.11
CA LEU A 76 0.09 11.92 -11.74
C LEU A 76 -0.27 11.80 -13.23
N ILE A 77 -1.38 12.43 -13.60
CA ILE A 77 -1.79 12.70 -14.99
C ILE A 77 -1.19 14.03 -15.45
#